data_AF-A0A2H5XT63-F1
#
_entry.id   AF-A0A2H5XT63-F1
#
_cell.length_a   1.000
_cell.length_b   1.000
_cell.length_c   1.000
_cell.angle_alpha   90.00
_cell.angle_beta   90.00
_cell.angle_gamma   90.00
#
_symmetry.space_group_name_H-M   'P 1'
#
loop_
_entity.id
_entity.type
_entity.pdbx_description
1 polymer ?
#
loop_
_entity_poly.entity_id
_entity_poly.type
_entity_poly.pdbx_seq_one_letter_code
_entity_poly.pdbx_strand_id
1 'polypeptide(L)'
;MEDLIKTTAKFIIMIGAIMILMGLIFLFISSLDLNIANFKLKKLPGDILIKKDNFTFFFPITTSIIISILLTLILNVIAKILGKH
;
A
#
# COMPACT_ATOMS: atom_id res chain seq x y z
N MET A 1 18.19 -30.78 -5.06
CA MET A 1 18.95 -29.51 -4.96
C MET A 1 18.18 -28.36 -5.59
N GLU A 2 17.71 -28.48 -6.84
CA GLU A 2 16.94 -27.41 -7.50
C GLU A 2 15.64 -27.02 -6.78
N ASP A 3 14.88 -28.00 -6.25
CA ASP A 3 13.61 -27.72 -5.56
C ASP A 3 13.80 -26.97 -4.24
N LEU A 4 14.93 -27.22 -3.57
CA LEU A 4 15.32 -26.52 -2.35
C LEU A 4 15.59 -25.04 -2.67
N ILE A 5 16.35 -24.77 -3.74
CA ILE A 5 16.69 -23.41 -4.20
C ILE A 5 15.41 -22.65 -4.62
N LYS A 6 14.48 -23.31 -5.31
CA LYS A 6 13.20 -22.69 -5.70
C LYS A 6 12.33 -22.35 -4.48
N THR A 7 12.33 -23.21 -3.46
CA THR A 7 11.54 -23.01 -2.23
C THR A 7 12.11 -21.87 -1.38
N THR A 8 13.43 -21.83 -1.20
CA THR A 8 14.10 -20.75 -0.47
C THR A 8 13.97 -19.40 -1.19
N ALA A 9 14.08 -19.37 -2.52
CA ALA A 9 13.87 -18.15 -3.31
C ALA A 9 12.44 -17.60 -3.15
N LYS A 10 11.42 -18.45 -3.19
CA LYS A 10 10.02 -18.04 -2.94
C LYS A 10 9.82 -17.47 -1.53
N PHE A 11 10.45 -18.07 -0.53
CA PHE A 11 10.40 -17.59 0.85
C PHE A 11 11.02 -16.19 0.99
N ILE A 12 12.17 -15.96 0.36
CA ILE A 12 12.86 -14.65 0.36
C ILE A 12 11.98 -13.57 -0.29
N ILE A 13 11.36 -13.88 -1.44
CA ILE A 13 10.45 -12.96 -2.13
C ILE A 13 9.23 -12.64 -1.25
N MET A 14 8.65 -13.65 -0.60
CA MET A 14 7.49 -13.47 0.29
C MET A 14 7.81 -12.55 1.49
N ILE A 15 8.97 -12.76 2.14
CA ILE A 15 9.41 -11.92 3.26
C ILE A 15 9.65 -10.49 2.79
N GLY A 16 10.32 -10.29 1.65
CA GLY A 16 10.54 -8.96 1.07
C GLY A 16 9.23 -8.22 0.78
N ALA A 17 8.22 -8.92 0.23
CA ALA A 17 6.91 -8.35 -0.01
C ALA A 17 6.21 -7.91 1.29
N ILE A 18 6.31 -8.70 2.36
CA ILE A 18 5.76 -8.37 3.68
C ILE A 18 6.47 -7.14 4.27
N MET A 19 7.80 -7.05 4.16
CA MET A 19 8.56 -5.88 4.64
C MET A 19 8.19 -4.60 3.89
N ILE A 20 8.01 -4.67 2.56
CA ILE A 20 7.55 -3.53 1.76
C ILE A 20 6.14 -3.11 2.18
N LEU A 21 5.23 -4.07 2.37
CA LEU A 21 3.88 -3.81 2.89
C LEU A 21 3.91 -3.14 4.27
N MET A 22 4.70 -3.65 5.22
CA MET A 22 4.87 -3.03 6.53
C MET A 22 5.46 -1.62 6.44
N GLY A 23 6.47 -1.41 5.59
CA GLY A 23 7.07 -0.09 5.36
C GLY A 23 6.07 0.91 4.77
N LEU A 24 5.23 0.47 3.83
CA LEU A 24 4.14 1.28 3.29
C LEU A 24 3.08 1.60 4.35
N ILE A 25 2.68 0.62 5.17
CA ILE A 25 1.75 0.84 6.29
C ILE A 25 2.34 1.84 7.29
N PHE A 26 3.63 1.74 7.61
CA PHE A 26 4.30 2.64 8.54
C PHE A 26 4.43 4.07 7.97
N LEU A 27 4.74 4.20 6.68
CA LEU A 27 4.69 5.47 5.95
C LEU A 27 3.28 6.06 5.93
N PHE A 28 2.25 5.22 5.74
CA PHE A 28 0.86 5.66 5.83
C PHE A 28 0.50 6.12 7.23
N ILE A 29 0.88 5.39 8.28
CA ILE A 29 0.63 5.78 9.68
C ILE A 29 1.40 7.06 10.04
N SER A 30 2.62 7.22 9.51
CA SER A 30 3.41 8.45 9.65
C SER A 30 2.82 9.61 8.85
N SER A 31 2.16 9.35 7.74
CA SER A 31 1.52 10.36 6.89
C SER A 31 0.09 10.65 7.35
N LEU A 32 -0.56 9.71 8.04
CA LEU A 32 -1.75 9.89 8.85
C LEU A 32 -1.30 10.67 10.08
N ASP A 33 -1.25 11.98 9.92
CA ASP A 33 -1.10 12.94 11.01
C ASP A 33 -2.30 12.76 11.96
N LEU A 34 -2.23 11.73 12.81
CA LEU A 34 -3.15 11.46 13.88
C LEU A 34 -2.97 12.62 14.83
N ASN A 35 -3.90 13.56 14.72
CA ASN A 35 -4.14 14.68 15.62
C ASN A 35 -4.18 14.19 17.08
N ILE A 36 -3.01 14.04 17.68
CA ILE A 36 -2.82 14.02 19.12
C ILE A 36 -2.16 15.36 19.40
N ALA A 37 -2.94 16.24 20.03
CA ALA A 37 -2.59 17.60 20.46
C ALA A 37 -2.75 18.73 19.43
N ASN A 38 -4.01 19.18 19.27
CA ASN A 38 -4.39 20.59 19.45
C ASN A 38 -3.60 21.71 18.74
N PHE A 39 -3.09 21.53 17.52
CA PHE A 39 -2.52 22.66 16.78
C PHE A 39 -2.97 22.73 15.32
N LYS A 40 -3.57 23.86 14.98
CA LYS A 40 -4.17 24.19 13.70
C LYS A 40 -3.13 24.25 12.57
N LEU A 41 -3.53 23.70 11.41
CA LEU A 41 -3.04 23.97 10.05
C LEU A 41 -1.61 23.51 9.70
N LYS A 42 -1.53 22.43 8.89
CA LYS A 42 -1.01 22.48 7.51
C LYS A 42 -1.37 21.19 6.76
N LYS A 43 -1.67 21.35 5.48
CA LYS A 43 -2.14 20.32 4.53
C LYS A 43 -1.14 19.15 4.44
N LEU A 44 -1.65 17.91 4.44
CA LEU A 44 -0.92 16.77 3.89
C LEU A 44 -0.64 17.05 2.39
N PRO A 45 0.62 16.97 1.92
CA PRO A 45 0.88 16.88 0.49
C PRO A 45 0.64 15.43 0.04
N GLY A 46 -0.48 15.17 -0.63
CA GLY A 46 -0.75 13.88 -1.29
C GLY A 46 -2.21 13.43 -1.27
N ASP A 47 -2.91 13.64 -0.16
CA ASP A 47 -4.34 13.35 -0.05
C ASP A 47 -5.14 14.64 -0.27
N ILE A 48 -6.02 14.64 -1.27
CA ILE A 48 -6.84 15.82 -1.57
C ILE A 48 -7.96 15.88 -0.53
N LEU A 49 -7.72 16.63 0.54
CA LEU A 49 -8.73 16.98 1.54
C LEU A 49 -9.24 18.40 1.25
N ILE A 50 -10.42 18.49 0.64
CA ILE A 50 -11.13 19.74 0.44
C ILE A 50 -12.14 19.90 1.58
N LYS A 51 -11.81 20.76 2.55
CA LYS A 51 -12.75 21.21 3.59
C LYS A 51 -13.32 22.57 3.22
N LYS A 52 -14.65 22.63 3.10
CA LYS A 52 -15.48 23.84 2.99
C LYS A 52 -16.45 23.83 4.19
N ASP A 53 -17.02 24.97 4.56
CA ASP A 53 -17.71 25.20 5.85
C ASP A 53 -18.73 24.12 6.28
N ASN A 54 -19.34 23.38 5.34
CA ASN A 54 -20.20 22.20 5.61
C ASN A 54 -19.88 20.96 4.74
N PHE A 55 -18.74 20.93 4.04
CA PHE A 55 -18.41 19.86 3.10
C PHE A 55 -16.94 19.41 3.25
N THR A 56 -16.74 18.12 3.54
CA THR A 56 -15.40 17.53 3.60
C THR A 56 -15.30 16.45 2.53
N PHE A 57 -14.45 16.67 1.53
CA PHE A 57 -14.13 15.68 0.50
C PHE A 57 -12.69 15.20 0.72
N PHE A 58 -12.51 13.89 0.91
CA PHE A 58 -11.22 13.25 1.09
C PHE A 58 -10.97 12.29 -0.07
N PHE A 59 -9.88 12.51 -0.81
CA PHE A 59 -9.48 11.65 -1.93
C PHE A 59 -8.09 11.06 -1.68
N PRO A 60 -8.01 9.78 -1.25
CA PRO A 60 -6.77 9.12 -0.88
C PRO A 60 -6.04 8.56 -2.10
N ILE A 61 -5.43 9.44 -2.90
CA ILE A 61 -4.75 9.09 -4.17
C ILE A 61 -3.66 8.03 -3.94
N THR A 62 -2.85 8.24 -2.91
CA THR A 62 -1.73 7.36 -2.57
C THR A 62 -2.21 5.95 -2.24
N THR A 63 -3.29 5.86 -1.45
CA THR A 63 -3.91 4.58 -1.07
C THR A 63 -4.47 3.87 -2.28
N SER A 64 -5.16 4.60 -3.17
CA SER A 64 -5.70 4.03 -4.41
C SER A 64 -4.62 3.49 -5.34
N ILE A 65 -3.48 4.18 -5.46
CA ILE A 65 -2.34 3.72 -6.28
C ILE A 65 -1.74 2.44 -5.71
N ILE A 66 -1.54 2.39 -4.39
CA ILE A 66 -0.94 1.22 -3.73
C ILE A 66 -1.86 0.01 -3.83
N ILE A 67 -3.16 0.19 -3.57
CA ILE A 67 -4.15 -0.86 -3.79
C ILE A 67 -4.14 -1.31 -5.25
N SER A 68 -4.06 -0.39 -6.21
CA SER A 68 -4.04 -0.72 -7.63
C SER A 68 -2.82 -1.58 -8.00
N ILE A 69 -1.62 -1.22 -7.54
CA ILE A 69 -0.38 -1.99 -7.78
C ILE A 69 -0.48 -3.37 -7.13
N LEU A 70 -0.93 -3.43 -5.88
CA LEU A 70 -1.07 -4.69 -5.15
C LEU A 70 -2.05 -5.64 -5.85
N LEU A 71 -3.21 -5.11 -6.23
CA LEU A 71 -4.26 -5.87 -6.92
C LEU A 71 -3.78 -6.32 -8.30
N THR A 72 -3.06 -5.47 -9.03
CA THR A 72 -2.44 -5.82 -10.32
C THR A 72 -1.44 -6.96 -10.15
N LEU A 73 -0.60 -6.92 -9.12
CA LEU A 73 0.38 -7.98 -8.85
C LEU A 73 -0.32 -9.31 -8.55
N ILE A 74 -1.35 -9.28 -7.69
CA ILE A 74 -2.15 -10.44 -7.30
C ILE A 74 -2.87 -11.03 -8.52
N LEU A 75 -3.58 -10.20 -9.29
CA LEU A 75 -4.32 -10.64 -10.47
C LEU A 75 -3.38 -11.20 -11.53
N ASN A 76 -2.19 -10.62 -11.72
CA ASN A 76 -1.21 -11.11 -12.69
C ASN A 76 -0.64 -12.48 -12.25
N VAL A 77 -0.35 -12.67 -10.96
CA VAL A 77 0.06 -13.97 -10.43
C VAL A 77 -1.05 -15.01 -10.60
N ILE A 78 -2.30 -14.67 -10.28
CA ILE A 78 -3.47 -15.55 -10.45
C ILE A 78 -3.67 -15.90 -11.93
N ALA A 79 -3.67 -14.90 -12.82
CA ALA A 79 -3.84 -15.09 -14.26
C ALA A 79 -2.75 -15.99 -14.86
N LYS A 80 -1.49 -15.82 -14.41
CA LYS A 80 -0.37 -16.66 -14.84
C LYS A 80 -0.46 -18.10 -14.32
N ILE A 81 -1.11 -18.33 -13.18
CA ILE A 81 -1.36 -19.67 -12.64
C ILE A 81 -2.54 -20.35 -13.35
N LEU A 82 -3.64 -19.61 -13.60
CA LEU A 82 -4.82 -20.13 -14.29
C LEU A 82 -4.60 -20.36 -15.79
N GLY A 83 -3.85 -19.49 -16.48
CA GLY A 83 -3.56 -19.62 -17.91
C GLY A 83 -2.49 -20.66 -18.26
N LYS A 84 -1.97 -21.40 -17.26
CA LYS A 84 -1.00 -22.49 -17.47
C LYS A 84 -1.68 -23.88 -17.53
N HIS A 85 -3.00 -23.92 -17.63
CA HIS A 85 -3.76 -25.14 -17.93
C HIS A 85 -4.21 -25.17 -19.39
#